data_AF-A0A952VN13-F1
#
_entry.id   AF-A0A952VN13-F1
#
_cell.length_a   1.000
_cell.length_b   1.000
_cell.length_c   1.000
_cell.angle_alpha   90.00
_cell.angle_beta   90.00
_cell.angle_gamma   90.00
#
_symmetry.space_group_name_H-M   'P 1'
#
loop_
_entity.id
_entity.type
_entity.pdbx_description
1 polymer ?
#
loop_
_entity_poly.entity_id
_entity_poly.type
_entity_poly.pdbx_seq_one_letter_code
_entity_poly.pdbx_strand_id
1 'polypeptide(L)' 'MPTRSGWYWFRGESHIAEPFIVLVDEAGQFQWPDGGFQEVALAHGEWAGPIEQPED' A
#
# COMPACT_ATOMS: atom_id res chain seq x y z
N MET A 1 3.98 3.53 -8.20
CA MET A 1 3.58 2.11 -8.04
C MET A 1 4.69 1.38 -7.31
N PRO A 2 4.40 0.74 -6.16
CA PRO A 2 5.34 -0.11 -5.43
C PRO A 2 5.94 -1.21 -6.31
N THR A 3 7.24 -1.44 -6.17
CA THR A 3 7.99 -2.47 -6.91
C THR A 3 8.79 -3.40 -6.00
N ARG A 4 8.69 -3.23 -4.68
CA ARG A 4 9.33 -4.06 -3.66
C ARG A 4 8.41 -4.19 -2.45
N SER A 5 8.56 -5.26 -1.68
CA SER A 5 7.84 -5.44 -0.42
C SER A 5 8.20 -4.34 0.59
N GLY A 6 7.31 -4.09 1.54
CA GLY A 6 7.49 -3.10 2.60
C GLY A 6 6.23 -2.29 2.90
N TRP A 7 6.36 -1.35 3.82
CA TRP A 7 5.27 -0.46 4.23
C TRP A 7 5.13 0.72 3.26
N TYR A 8 3.91 1.05 2.85
CA TYR A 8 3.63 2.16 1.96
C TYR A 8 2.45 2.99 2.48
N TRP A 9 2.50 4.29 2.25
CA TRP A 9 1.32 5.13 2.25
C TRP A 9 0.55 4.92 0.94
N PHE A 10 -0.73 4.61 1.06
CA PHE A 10 -1.63 4.46 -0.08
C PHE A 10 -2.81 5.44 0.02
N ARG A 11 -3.18 6.02 -1.12
CA ARG A 11 -4.37 6.88 -1.27
C ARG A 11 -5.12 6.51 -2.55
N GLY A 12 -6.37 6.08 -2.43
CA GLY A 12 -7.21 5.74 -3.58
C GLY A 12 -7.62 6.96 -4.42
N GLU A 13 -8.00 6.75 -5.69
CA GLU A 13 -8.35 7.81 -6.65
C GLU A 13 -9.60 8.62 -6.27
N SER A 14 -10.62 7.96 -5.71
CA SER A 14 -11.76 8.68 -5.16
C SER A 14 -11.33 9.21 -3.80
N HIS A 15 -11.18 10.53 -3.67
CA HIS A 15 -10.82 11.30 -2.46
C HIS A 15 -11.71 11.05 -1.21
N ILE A 16 -12.46 9.96 -1.18
CA ILE A 16 -13.44 9.56 -0.18
C ILE A 16 -12.78 8.72 0.93
N ALA A 17 -11.63 8.09 0.68
CA ALA A 17 -10.87 7.40 1.73
C ALA A 17 -9.71 8.26 2.21
N GLU A 18 -9.60 8.42 3.55
CA GLU A 18 -8.37 8.90 4.16
C GLU A 18 -7.22 7.98 3.73
N PRO A 19 -6.03 8.52 3.45
CA PRO A 19 -4.89 7.70 3.12
C PRO A 19 -4.58 6.78 4.32
N PHE A 20 -3.99 5.61 4.07
CA PHE A 20 -3.60 4.68 5.13
C PHE A 20 -2.33 3.93 4.78
N ILE A 21 -1.73 3.33 5.81
CA ILE A 21 -0.50 2.55 5.69
C ILE A 21 -0.88 1.11 5.37
N VAL A 22 -0.27 0.55 4.32
CA VAL A 22 -0.42 -0.86 3.93
C VAL A 22 0.94 -1.54 3.88
N LEU A 23 0.96 -2.84 4.21
CA LEU A 23 2.11 -3.70 3.98
C LEU A 23 1.94 -4.36 2.61
N VAL A 24 2.88 -4.11 1.71
CA VAL A 24 3.02 -4.85 0.45
C VAL A 24 3.93 -6.04 0.72
N ASP A 25 3.45 -7.25 0.43
CA ASP A 25 4.22 -8.47 0.59
C ASP A 25 5.17 -8.75 -0.59
N GLU A 26 5.89 -9.88 -0.53
CA GLU A 26 6.83 -10.29 -1.58
C GLU A 26 6.14 -10.69 -2.90
N ALA A 27 4.84 -11.03 -2.85
CA ALA A 27 4.05 -11.31 -4.05
C ALA A 27 3.51 -10.03 -4.71
N GLY A 28 3.73 -8.86 -4.11
CA GLY A 28 3.20 -7.59 -4.61
C GLY A 28 1.72 -7.40 -4.30
N GLN A 29 1.22 -8.06 -3.26
CA GLN A 29 -0.15 -7.92 -2.77
C GLN A 29 -0.17 -7.12 -1.46
N PHE A 30 -1.31 -6.51 -1.17
CA PHE A 30 -1.59 -5.90 0.13
C PHE A 30 -3.01 -6.26 0.57
N GLN A 31 -3.28 -6.07 1.86
CA GLN A 31 -4.58 -6.32 2.46
C GLN A 31 -5.30 -4.99 2.74
N TRP A 32 -6.56 -4.89 2.33
CA TRP A 32 -7.47 -3.81 2.68
C TRP A 32 -7.92 -3.91 4.14
N PRO A 33 -8.38 -2.81 4.77
CA PRO A 33 -8.90 -2.84 6.13
C PRO A 33 -10.10 -3.78 6.36
N ASP A 34 -10.84 -4.13 5.30
CA ASP A 34 -11.95 -5.08 5.34
C ASP A 34 -11.50 -6.56 5.29
N GLY A 35 -10.20 -6.79 5.14
CA GLY A 35 -9.57 -8.10 5.09
C GLY A 35 -9.36 -8.66 3.68
N GLY A 36 -9.86 -7.99 2.63
CA GLY A 36 -9.65 -8.38 1.24
C GLY A 36 -8.21 -8.17 0.76
N PHE A 37 -7.73 -9.00 -0.15
CA PHE A 37 -6.40 -8.85 -0.75
C PHE A 37 -6.50 -8.28 -2.17
N GLN A 38 -5.52 -7.47 -2.56
CA GLN A 38 -5.43 -6.92 -3.91
C GLN A 38 -3.98 -6.81 -4.37
N GLU A 39 -3.75 -7.07 -5.66
CA GLU A 39 -2.47 -6.81 -6.31
C GLU A 39 -2.23 -5.30 -6.47
N VAL A 40 -1.03 -4.85 -6.13
CA VAL A 40 -0.61 -3.45 -6.26
C VAL A 40 -0.79 -2.93 -7.70
N ALA A 41 -0.52 -3.77 -8.71
CA ALA A 41 -0.62 -3.39 -10.11
C ALA A 41 -2.05 -3.07 -10.56
N LEU A 42 -3.06 -3.57 -9.84
CA LEU A 42 -4.49 -3.35 -10.12
C LEU A 42 -5.10 -2.26 -9.22
N ALA A 43 -4.36 -1.77 -8.23
CA ALA A 43 -4.80 -0.75 -7.29
C ALA A 43 -4.46 0.64 -7.81
N HIS A 44 -5.47 1.31 -8.37
CA HIS A 44 -5.36 2.68 -8.86
C HIS A 44 -5.33 3.68 -7.69
N GLY A 45 -4.33 4.55 -7.68
CA GLY A 45 -4.14 5.55 -6.62
C GLY A 45 -2.71 6.08 -6.53
N GLU A 46 -2.48 6.91 -5.52
CA GLU A 46 -1.17 7.45 -5.17
C GLU A 46 -0.49 6.54 -4.15
N TRP A 47 0.83 6.39 -4.30
CA TRP A 47 1.66 5.54 -3.46
C TRP A 47 2.91 6.29 -3.04
N ALA A 48 3.28 6.21 -1.76
CA ALA A 48 4.53 6.75 -1.24
C ALA A 48 5.27 5.71 -0.37
N GLY A 49 6.56 5.50 -0.64
CA GLY A 49 7.41 4.54 0.08
C GLY A 49 8.31 3.68 -0.83
N PRO A 50 8.85 2.56 -0.30
CA PRO A 50 8.52 2.03 1.02
C PRO A 50 9.10 2.89 2.14
N ILE A 51 8.39 2.89 3.26
CA ILE A 51 8.77 3.56 4.49
C ILE A 51 9.88 2.72 5.13
N GLU A 52 11.02 3.35 5.37
CA GLU A 52 12.09 2.74 6.16
C GLU A 52 11.59 2.57 7.59
N GLN A 53 11.79 1.39 8.16
CA GLN A 53 11.53 1.20 9.58
C GLN A 53 12.50 2.11 10.36
N PRO A 54 12.06 2.76 11.44
CA PRO A 54 12.97 3.51 12.29
C PRO A 54 14.09 2.58 12.76
N GLU A 55 15.32 3.08 12.68
CA GLU A 55 16.46 2.45 13.33
C GLU A 55 16.29 2.62 14.86
N ASP A 56 16.56 1.57 15.64
CA ASP A 56 16.46 1.57 17.11
C ASP A 56 17.41 2.58 17.79
#